data_AF-A0A935Y990-F1
#
_entry.id   AF-A0A935Y990-F1
#
_cell.length_a   1.000
_cell.length_b   1.000
_cell.length_c   1.000
_cell.angle_alpha   90.00
_cell.angle_beta   90.00
_cell.angle_gamma   90.00
#
_symmetry.space_group_name_H-M   'P 1'
#
loop_
_entity.id
_entity.type
_entity.pdbx_description
1 polymer ?
#
loop_
_entity_poly.entity_id
_entity_poly.type
_entity_poly.pdbx_seq_one_letter_code
_entity_poly.pdbx_strand_id
1 'polypeptide(L)'
;MMRAGYRAMQDAKAVVRWMKARNVLDSIDVDRVWVGGESAGGFTALAAAFVDQEKEKPKECGKLASVIGVGRPDLGSVEGQLHQNGWDAGVQGVFNYYGGVLDTSMITGQENTALFLYHQTEDPVVACGGKRPFWTLPISSNFPIAYGSCAITERLIHLNYGSTKWSSWIYTGDQHAVHDQLAVDQYMLHAANALLCKSITSSDPFSKIERKSYTWVGERLEIQWISTIFENTGVISIFNLTGAEIGKYASEEVLDQSDKLLPGVYFLSFEGTDGERKLARWIKF
;
A
#
# COMPACT_ATOMS: atom_id res chain seq x y z
N MET A 1 -3.29 -21.04 16.25
CA MET A 1 -2.95 -19.89 15.39
C MET A 1 -1.68 -20.12 14.58
N MET A 2 -0.52 -20.42 15.20
CA MET A 2 0.76 -20.68 14.50
C MET A 2 0.64 -21.63 13.30
N ARG A 3 0.03 -22.81 13.51
CA ARG A 3 -0.19 -23.80 12.45
C ARG A 3 -1.04 -23.29 11.28
N ALA A 4 -2.04 -22.47 11.59
CA ALA A 4 -2.92 -21.91 10.57
C ALA A 4 -2.20 -20.83 9.75
N GLY A 5 -1.46 -19.93 10.41
CA GLY A 5 -0.64 -18.92 9.73
C GLY A 5 0.45 -19.55 8.85
N TYR A 6 1.14 -20.58 9.36
CA TYR A 6 2.14 -21.31 8.59
C TYR A 6 1.54 -22.04 7.38
N ARG A 7 0.35 -22.64 7.52
CA ARG A 7 -0.37 -23.24 6.38
C ARG A 7 -0.80 -22.18 5.37
N ALA A 8 -1.37 -21.06 5.82
CA ALA A 8 -1.78 -19.97 4.95
C ALA A 8 -0.60 -19.41 4.14
N MET A 9 0.57 -19.28 4.76
CA MET A 9 1.82 -18.94 4.08
C MET A 9 2.18 -19.94 2.99
N GLN A 10 2.17 -21.24 3.30
CA GLN A 10 2.46 -22.30 2.32
C GLN A 10 1.48 -22.27 1.13
N ASP A 11 0.20 -22.02 1.39
CA ASP A 11 -0.84 -21.94 0.38
C ASP A 11 -0.65 -20.68 -0.50
N ALA A 12 -0.33 -19.53 0.10
CA ALA A 12 -0.01 -18.31 -0.64
C ALA A 12 1.22 -18.49 -1.55
N LYS A 13 2.28 -19.14 -1.04
CA LYS A 13 3.45 -19.50 -1.85
C LYS A 13 3.07 -20.42 -3.02
N ALA A 14 2.20 -21.39 -2.78
CA ALA A 14 1.73 -22.30 -3.81
C ALA A 14 0.94 -21.59 -4.92
N VAL A 15 0.10 -20.61 -4.56
CA VAL A 15 -0.62 -19.76 -5.52
C VAL A 15 0.35 -18.95 -6.37
N VAL A 16 1.38 -18.34 -5.78
CA VAL A 16 2.42 -17.60 -6.55
C VAL A 16 3.07 -18.52 -7.59
N ARG A 17 3.48 -19.72 -7.19
CA ARG A 17 4.09 -20.69 -8.13
C ARG A 17 3.11 -21.13 -9.22
N TRP A 18 1.85 -21.35 -8.86
CA TRP A 18 0.82 -21.72 -9.82
C TRP A 18 0.61 -20.63 -10.88
N MET A 19 0.53 -19.37 -10.44
CA MET A 19 0.42 -18.20 -11.31
C MET A 19 1.66 -18.05 -12.21
N LYS A 20 2.88 -18.15 -11.64
CA LYS A 20 4.12 -18.07 -12.42
C LYS A 20 4.23 -19.16 -13.48
N ALA A 21 3.80 -20.39 -13.20
CA ALA A 21 3.81 -21.47 -14.20
C ALA A 21 2.82 -21.27 -15.35
N ARG A 22 1.81 -20.41 -15.16
CA ARG A 22 0.82 -20.08 -16.17
C ARG A 22 1.11 -18.76 -16.89
N ASN A 23 2.33 -18.22 -16.74
CA ASN A 23 2.65 -16.88 -17.24
C ASN A 23 2.30 -16.64 -18.71
N VAL A 24 2.57 -17.61 -19.60
CA VAL A 24 2.24 -17.51 -21.04
C VAL A 24 0.72 -17.51 -21.28
N LEU A 25 -0.03 -18.28 -20.49
CA LEU A 25 -1.48 -18.43 -20.65
C LEU A 25 -2.24 -17.23 -20.07
N ASP A 26 -1.79 -16.72 -18.93
CA ASP A 26 -2.50 -15.70 -18.16
C ASP A 26 -1.85 -14.31 -18.26
N SER A 27 -0.83 -14.15 -19.13
CA SER A 27 -0.08 -12.90 -19.32
C SER A 27 0.54 -12.34 -18.02
N ILE A 28 1.10 -13.22 -17.19
CA ILE A 28 1.73 -12.82 -15.91
C ILE A 28 3.19 -12.47 -16.12
N ASP A 29 3.59 -11.28 -15.68
CA ASP A 29 5.00 -10.92 -15.53
C ASP A 29 5.54 -11.57 -14.25
N VAL A 30 6.35 -12.62 -14.42
CA VAL A 30 6.90 -13.42 -13.31
C VAL A 30 7.89 -12.65 -12.44
N ASP A 31 8.44 -11.53 -12.95
CA ASP A 31 9.37 -10.65 -12.22
C ASP A 31 8.64 -9.53 -11.45
N ARG A 32 7.34 -9.34 -11.70
CA ARG A 32 6.50 -8.30 -11.09
C ARG A 32 5.32 -8.87 -10.33
N VAL A 33 5.58 -9.87 -9.49
CA VAL A 33 4.56 -10.45 -8.60
C VAL A 33 4.54 -9.69 -7.29
N TRP A 34 3.36 -9.25 -6.87
CA TRP A 34 3.14 -8.61 -5.57
C TRP A 34 2.08 -9.38 -4.79
N VAL A 35 2.21 -9.38 -3.47
CA VAL A 35 1.20 -9.93 -2.57
C VAL A 35 0.77 -8.84 -1.59
N GLY A 36 -0.47 -8.90 -1.14
CA GLY A 36 -0.95 -7.95 -0.15
C GLY A 36 -2.12 -8.50 0.61
N GLY A 37 -2.43 -7.84 1.72
CA GLY A 37 -3.57 -8.23 2.51
C GLY A 37 -3.79 -7.38 3.73
N GLU A 38 -5.00 -7.55 4.24
CA GLU A 38 -5.54 -6.88 5.39
C GLU A 38 -5.53 -7.82 6.59
N SER A 39 -5.11 -7.35 7.78
CA SER A 39 -5.17 -8.14 9.01
C SER A 39 -4.48 -9.49 8.84
N ALA A 40 -5.19 -10.61 9.02
CA ALA A 40 -4.72 -11.98 8.78
C ALA A 40 -4.16 -12.19 7.35
N GLY A 41 -4.69 -11.50 6.35
CA GLY A 41 -4.14 -11.47 5.00
C GLY A 41 -2.77 -10.80 4.95
N GLY A 42 -2.56 -9.73 5.72
CA GLY A 42 -1.27 -9.06 5.88
C GLY A 42 -0.22 -9.98 6.52
N PHE A 43 -0.59 -10.72 7.57
CA PHE A 43 0.27 -11.79 8.13
C PHE A 43 0.66 -12.83 7.09
N THR A 44 -0.30 -13.26 6.27
CA THR A 44 -0.07 -14.27 5.24
C THR A 44 0.87 -13.75 4.15
N ALA A 45 0.65 -12.52 3.67
CA ALA A 45 1.47 -11.87 2.67
C ALA A 45 2.91 -11.66 3.14
N LEU A 46 3.09 -11.15 4.37
CA LEU A 46 4.40 -10.97 5.00
C LEU A 46 5.12 -12.32 5.17
N ALA A 47 4.44 -13.33 5.72
CA ALA A 47 5.05 -14.65 5.90
C ALA A 47 5.44 -15.28 4.56
N ALA A 48 4.59 -15.18 3.54
CA ALA A 48 4.87 -15.75 2.22
C ALA A 48 6.12 -15.11 1.56
N ALA A 49 6.34 -13.82 1.83
CA ALA A 49 7.44 -13.05 1.27
C ALA A 49 8.78 -13.20 2.01
N PHE A 50 8.76 -13.39 3.33
CA PHE A 50 9.98 -13.28 4.16
C PHE A 50 10.35 -14.56 4.93
N VAL A 51 9.45 -15.53 5.10
CA VAL A 51 9.82 -16.80 5.73
C VAL A 51 10.35 -17.74 4.63
N ASP A 52 11.65 -17.96 4.58
CA ASP A 52 12.32 -18.73 3.53
C ASP A 52 13.30 -19.80 4.05
N GLN A 53 13.50 -19.89 5.37
CA GLN A 53 14.42 -20.86 5.99
C GLN A 53 13.68 -21.84 6.89
N GLU A 54 14.02 -23.12 6.81
CA GLU A 54 13.40 -24.15 7.66
C GLU A 54 13.55 -23.88 9.16
N LYS A 55 14.60 -23.15 9.58
CA LYS A 55 14.80 -22.75 10.99
C LYS A 55 13.73 -21.78 11.51
N GLU A 56 13.03 -21.09 10.61
CA GLU A 56 11.97 -20.13 10.93
C GLU A 56 10.61 -20.82 11.12
N LYS A 57 10.52 -22.11 10.77
CA LYS A 57 9.33 -22.92 11.02
C LYS A 57 9.05 -22.99 12.52
N PRO A 58 7.86 -22.55 12.98
CA PRO A 58 7.50 -22.69 14.39
C PRO A 58 7.44 -24.16 14.83
N LYS A 59 7.89 -24.46 16.04
CA LYS A 59 7.86 -25.83 16.60
C LYS A 59 6.44 -26.41 16.62
N GLU A 60 5.42 -25.58 16.80
CA GLU A 60 4.01 -25.94 16.80
C GLU A 60 3.54 -26.48 15.43
N CYS A 61 4.29 -26.20 14.36
CA CYS A 61 4.03 -26.68 13.01
C CYS A 61 4.60 -28.08 12.75
N GLY A 62 5.37 -28.63 13.69
CA GLY A 62 5.82 -30.02 13.67
C GLY A 62 4.68 -31.04 13.90
N LYS A 63 5.03 -32.33 13.95
CA LYS A 63 4.08 -33.39 14.33
C LYS A 63 3.67 -33.21 15.80
N LEU A 64 2.37 -33.18 16.07
CA LEU A 64 1.80 -33.10 17.41
C LEU A 64 0.98 -34.36 17.72
N ALA A 65 0.72 -34.61 19.01
CA ALA A 65 -0.16 -35.69 19.45
C ALA A 65 -1.57 -35.52 18.85
N SER A 66 -2.27 -36.61 18.53
CA SER A 66 -3.65 -36.54 18.05
C SER A 66 -4.58 -35.96 19.12
N VAL A 67 -5.67 -35.30 18.70
CA VAL A 67 -6.72 -34.79 19.60
C VAL A 67 -8.06 -35.32 19.10
N ILE A 68 -8.80 -36.02 19.97
CA ILE A 68 -10.12 -36.62 19.64
C ILE A 68 -10.03 -37.47 18.36
N GLY A 69 -8.99 -38.31 18.26
CA GLY A 69 -8.77 -39.18 17.10
C GLY A 69 -8.27 -38.48 15.83
N VAL A 70 -8.20 -37.14 15.80
CA VAL A 70 -7.70 -36.38 14.65
C VAL A 70 -6.18 -36.25 14.73
N GLY A 71 -5.49 -36.81 13.75
CA GLY A 71 -4.05 -36.70 13.59
C GLY A 71 -3.61 -35.25 13.33
N ARG A 72 -2.52 -34.82 13.96
CA ARG A 72 -1.91 -33.51 13.72
C ARG A 72 -0.50 -33.70 13.15
N PRO A 73 -0.39 -34.08 11.87
CA PRO A 73 0.89 -34.36 11.25
C PRO A 73 1.75 -33.09 11.18
N ASP A 74 3.04 -33.29 10.92
CA ASP A 74 3.93 -32.20 10.56
C ASP A 74 3.38 -31.46 9.31
N LEU A 75 3.44 -30.12 9.30
CA LEU A 75 2.93 -29.31 8.20
C LEU A 75 3.86 -29.28 6.97
N GLY A 76 5.06 -29.85 7.06
CA GLY A 76 6.05 -29.90 5.98
C GLY A 76 7.04 -28.75 6.02
N SER A 77 7.74 -28.56 4.90
CA SER A 77 8.75 -27.52 4.68
C SER A 77 8.15 -26.13 4.55
N VAL A 78 8.98 -25.09 4.69
CA VAL A 78 8.62 -23.68 4.50
C VAL A 78 8.10 -23.42 3.08
N GLU A 79 8.58 -24.18 2.11
CA GLU A 79 8.13 -24.08 0.72
C GLU A 79 6.75 -24.73 0.49
N GLY A 80 6.24 -25.52 1.43
CA GLY A 80 5.02 -26.31 1.22
C GLY A 80 5.23 -27.40 0.17
N GLN A 81 4.15 -28.11 -0.21
CA GLN A 81 4.19 -29.24 -1.14
C GLN A 81 3.35 -29.03 -2.41
N LEU A 82 2.55 -27.96 -2.44
CA LEU A 82 1.67 -27.65 -3.56
C LEU A 82 2.41 -26.84 -4.62
N HIS A 83 2.13 -27.14 -5.88
CA HIS A 83 2.65 -26.43 -7.06
C HIS A 83 4.18 -26.27 -7.09
N GLN A 84 4.93 -27.29 -6.66
CA GLN A 84 6.40 -27.37 -6.85
C GLN A 84 6.74 -27.67 -8.33
N ASN A 85 6.51 -26.67 -9.20
CA ASN A 85 6.51 -26.78 -10.66
C ASN A 85 7.77 -26.16 -11.31
N GLY A 86 8.85 -26.00 -10.54
CA GLY A 86 10.10 -25.37 -10.99
C GLY A 86 10.14 -23.84 -10.81
N TRP A 87 9.04 -23.20 -10.43
CA TRP A 87 9.01 -21.77 -10.07
C TRP A 87 9.20 -21.57 -8.57
N ASP A 88 9.90 -20.49 -8.20
CA ASP A 88 9.96 -20.01 -6.82
C ASP A 88 8.67 -19.27 -6.41
N ALA A 89 8.50 -19.07 -5.10
CA ALA A 89 7.40 -18.29 -4.54
C ALA A 89 7.78 -16.83 -4.24
N GLY A 90 8.91 -16.36 -4.75
CA GLY A 90 9.42 -15.01 -4.52
C GLY A 90 8.53 -13.93 -5.15
N VAL A 91 8.42 -12.82 -4.44
CA VAL A 91 7.60 -11.66 -4.82
C VAL A 91 8.47 -10.40 -4.87
N GLN A 92 8.15 -9.48 -5.76
CA GLN A 92 8.80 -8.18 -5.86
C GLN A 92 8.47 -7.28 -4.67
N GLY A 93 7.27 -7.39 -4.10
CA GLY A 93 6.91 -6.60 -2.93
C GLY A 93 5.61 -7.01 -2.24
N VAL A 94 5.39 -6.40 -1.07
CA VAL A 94 4.28 -6.64 -0.17
C VAL A 94 3.55 -5.35 0.16
N PHE A 95 2.22 -5.37 0.05
CA PHE A 95 1.33 -4.36 0.63
C PHE A 95 0.65 -4.91 1.89
N ASN A 96 1.08 -4.44 3.06
CA ASN A 96 0.55 -4.88 4.35
C ASN A 96 -0.36 -3.81 4.97
N TYR A 97 -1.62 -4.16 5.15
CA TYR A 97 -2.62 -3.33 5.83
C TYR A 97 -2.90 -3.95 7.19
N TYR A 98 -2.30 -3.36 8.24
CA TYR A 98 -2.46 -3.77 9.66
C TYR A 98 -2.36 -5.27 9.94
N GLY A 99 -1.57 -5.98 9.16
CA GLY A 99 -1.05 -7.29 9.51
C GLY A 99 0.24 -7.18 10.33
N GLY A 100 0.88 -8.32 10.57
CA GLY A 100 2.11 -8.38 11.34
C GLY A 100 2.93 -9.63 11.07
N VAL A 101 3.98 -9.79 11.88
CA VAL A 101 4.91 -10.93 11.83
C VAL A 101 5.00 -11.56 13.21
N LEU A 102 5.40 -12.83 13.28
CA LEU A 102 5.60 -13.52 14.56
C LEU A 102 6.99 -13.26 15.15
N ASP A 103 7.96 -12.94 14.28
CA ASP A 103 9.29 -12.52 14.64
C ASP A 103 9.80 -11.56 13.54
N THR A 104 10.26 -10.38 13.93
CA THR A 104 10.82 -9.40 12.97
C THR A 104 12.18 -9.84 12.43
N SER A 105 12.83 -10.84 13.04
CA SER A 105 14.11 -11.38 12.59
C SER A 105 14.05 -12.07 11.22
N MET A 106 12.86 -12.49 10.77
CA MET A 106 12.63 -13.04 9.42
C MET A 106 12.90 -12.02 8.31
N ILE A 107 12.89 -10.72 8.64
CA ILE A 107 13.36 -9.66 7.75
C ILE A 107 14.83 -9.44 8.08
N THR A 108 15.74 -9.76 7.17
CA THR A 108 17.20 -9.80 7.40
C THR A 108 17.95 -8.66 6.73
N GLY A 109 17.35 -7.95 5.78
CA GLY A 109 17.96 -6.89 4.99
C GLY A 109 18.68 -7.38 3.73
N GLN A 110 18.83 -8.69 3.57
CA GLN A 110 19.40 -9.31 2.37
C GLN A 110 18.36 -9.53 1.28
N GLU A 111 17.08 -9.33 1.60
CA GLU A 111 15.98 -9.53 0.67
C GLU A 111 15.94 -8.42 -0.39
N ASN A 112 15.45 -8.79 -1.57
CA ASN A 112 15.15 -7.81 -2.63
C ASN A 112 13.68 -7.34 -2.60
N THR A 113 12.88 -7.88 -1.67
CA THR A 113 11.43 -7.65 -1.59
C THR A 113 11.11 -6.27 -1.05
N ALA A 114 10.22 -5.54 -1.73
CA ALA A 114 9.72 -4.25 -1.27
C ALA A 114 8.60 -4.41 -0.23
N LEU A 115 8.43 -3.43 0.66
CA LEU A 115 7.49 -3.53 1.77
C LEU A 115 6.81 -2.20 2.08
N PHE A 116 5.50 -2.13 1.83
CA PHE A 116 4.69 -0.95 2.10
C PHE A 116 3.66 -1.26 3.18
N LEU A 117 3.61 -0.41 4.20
CA LEU A 117 2.94 -0.69 5.46
C LEU A 117 1.92 0.41 5.81
N TYR A 118 0.74 0.00 6.26
CA TYR A 118 -0.22 0.89 6.91
C TYR A 118 -0.69 0.26 8.24
N HIS A 119 -0.92 1.08 9.26
CA HIS A 119 -1.44 0.63 10.55
C HIS A 119 -1.95 1.79 11.39
N GLN A 120 -2.91 1.53 12.28
CA GLN A 120 -3.30 2.48 13.32
C GLN A 120 -2.57 2.20 14.64
N THR A 121 -2.23 3.25 15.40
CA THR A 121 -1.41 3.15 16.62
C THR A 121 -2.01 2.25 17.70
N GLU A 122 -3.32 2.34 17.94
CA GLU A 122 -4.06 1.66 19.01
C GLU A 122 -5.01 0.59 18.47
N ASP A 123 -4.67 -0.02 17.33
CA ASP A 123 -5.43 -1.15 16.78
C ASP A 123 -5.67 -2.25 17.84
N PRO A 124 -6.93 -2.56 18.19
CA PRO A 124 -7.27 -3.44 19.31
C PRO A 124 -7.13 -4.92 18.97
N VAL A 125 -6.99 -5.27 17.69
CA VAL A 125 -6.92 -6.66 17.21
C VAL A 125 -5.49 -7.04 16.88
N VAL A 126 -4.77 -6.22 16.12
CA VAL A 126 -3.36 -6.42 15.82
C VAL A 126 -2.64 -5.17 16.29
N ALA A 127 -1.88 -5.25 17.38
CA ALA A 127 -1.16 -4.07 17.84
C ALA A 127 -0.14 -3.62 16.79
N CYS A 128 -0.04 -2.31 16.55
CA CYS A 128 0.99 -1.77 15.66
C CYS A 128 2.40 -2.11 16.14
N GLY A 129 2.63 -2.10 17.46
CA GLY A 129 3.85 -2.58 18.10
C GLY A 129 3.86 -4.10 18.31
N GLY A 130 4.36 -4.56 19.46
CA GLY A 130 4.40 -5.97 19.82
C GLY A 130 3.43 -6.33 20.94
N LYS A 131 2.30 -6.97 20.63
CA LYS A 131 1.35 -7.51 21.63
C LYS A 131 0.73 -8.82 21.13
N ARG A 132 0.01 -9.52 22.01
CA ARG A 132 -0.84 -10.63 21.56
C ARG A 132 -1.98 -10.07 20.70
N PRO A 133 -2.41 -10.77 19.64
CA PRO A 133 -3.64 -10.41 18.95
C PRO A 133 -4.82 -10.30 19.94
N PHE A 134 -5.78 -9.41 19.68
CA PHE A 134 -6.91 -9.11 20.56
C PHE A 134 -6.50 -8.72 21.99
N TRP A 135 -5.42 -7.95 22.15
CA TRP A 135 -4.83 -7.59 23.45
C TRP A 135 -5.76 -6.78 24.37
N THR A 136 -6.85 -6.23 23.84
CA THR A 136 -7.88 -5.52 24.60
C THR A 136 -8.95 -6.46 25.17
N LEU A 137 -9.00 -7.72 24.74
CA LEU A 137 -9.98 -8.71 25.16
C LEU A 137 -9.35 -9.76 26.09
N PRO A 138 -10.13 -10.36 27.02
CA PRO A 138 -9.64 -11.41 27.92
C PRO A 138 -9.57 -12.77 27.20
N ILE A 139 -8.79 -12.83 26.12
CA ILE A 139 -8.61 -14.06 25.33
C ILE A 139 -7.46 -14.93 25.87
N SER A 140 -7.39 -16.17 25.39
CA SER A 140 -6.40 -17.16 25.82
C SER A 140 -4.97 -16.65 25.70
N SER A 141 -4.15 -16.91 26.71
CA SER A 141 -2.70 -16.63 26.70
C SER A 141 -1.91 -17.44 25.67
N ASN A 142 -2.54 -18.42 25.00
CA ASN A 142 -1.96 -19.25 23.96
C ASN A 142 -1.72 -18.50 22.64
N PHE A 143 -2.18 -17.27 22.51
CA PHE A 143 -1.85 -16.43 21.37
C PHE A 143 -0.38 -15.97 21.48
N PRO A 144 0.43 -16.19 20.43
CA PRO A 144 1.80 -15.67 20.40
C PRO A 144 1.76 -14.13 20.40
N ILE A 145 2.85 -13.51 20.81
CA ILE A 145 3.05 -12.09 20.51
C ILE A 145 3.24 -11.98 19.00
N ALA A 146 2.55 -11.00 18.42
CA ALA A 146 2.72 -10.58 17.04
C ALA A 146 3.25 -9.15 17.02
N TYR A 147 3.99 -8.84 15.96
CA TYR A 147 4.65 -7.56 15.75
C TYR A 147 4.04 -6.90 14.51
N GLY A 148 3.28 -5.81 14.72
CA GLY A 148 2.67 -5.04 13.65
C GLY A 148 3.63 -4.09 12.97
N SER A 149 3.07 -3.16 12.19
CA SER A 149 3.84 -2.28 11.29
C SER A 149 4.79 -1.33 12.03
N CYS A 150 4.52 -0.92 13.27
CA CYS A 150 5.43 -0.06 14.04
C CYS A 150 6.74 -0.83 14.35
N ALA A 151 6.62 -2.06 14.85
CA ALA A 151 7.78 -2.91 15.15
C ALA A 151 8.52 -3.35 13.87
N ILE A 152 7.80 -3.61 12.79
CA ILE A 152 8.40 -3.88 11.47
C ILE A 152 9.16 -2.64 10.96
N THR A 153 8.60 -1.44 11.11
CA THR A 153 9.25 -0.18 10.70
C THR A 153 10.57 0.03 11.46
N GLU A 154 10.58 -0.19 12.78
CA GLU A 154 11.81 -0.15 13.57
C GLU A 154 12.86 -1.16 13.07
N ARG A 155 12.43 -2.38 12.73
CA ARG A 155 13.32 -3.40 12.14
C ARG A 155 13.93 -2.92 10.81
N LEU A 156 13.13 -2.35 9.92
CA LEU A 156 13.60 -1.83 8.62
C LEU A 156 14.62 -0.71 8.80
N ILE A 157 14.38 0.21 9.75
CA ILE A 157 15.31 1.27 10.10
C ILE A 157 16.63 0.70 10.61
N HIS A 158 16.59 -0.25 11.56
CA HIS A 158 17.79 -0.88 12.13
C HIS A 158 18.62 -1.64 11.10
N LEU A 159 17.99 -2.20 10.06
CA LEU A 159 18.67 -2.88 8.98
C LEU A 159 19.23 -1.92 7.91
N ASN A 160 18.93 -0.62 8.00
CA ASN A 160 19.12 0.32 6.89
C ASN A 160 18.52 -0.24 5.59
N TYR A 161 17.31 -0.78 5.69
CA TYR A 161 16.62 -1.40 4.56
C TYR A 161 16.47 -0.37 3.44
N GLY A 162 16.79 -0.76 2.20
CA GLY A 162 16.95 0.17 1.08
C GLY A 162 15.80 1.18 1.01
N SER A 163 16.11 2.47 1.13
CA SER A 163 15.11 3.53 1.38
C SER A 163 14.06 3.70 0.29
N THR A 164 14.32 3.17 -0.92
CA THR A 164 13.36 3.15 -2.03
C THR A 164 12.48 1.91 -2.07
N LYS A 165 12.70 0.95 -1.16
CA LYS A 165 12.03 -0.35 -1.13
C LYS A 165 10.97 -0.44 -0.05
N TRP A 166 10.80 0.57 0.78
CA TRP A 166 9.79 0.52 1.82
C TRP A 166 9.23 1.89 2.16
N SER A 167 8.01 1.89 2.68
CA SER A 167 7.39 3.06 3.29
C SER A 167 6.36 2.61 4.32
N SER A 168 6.17 3.38 5.38
CA SER A 168 5.18 3.10 6.41
C SER A 168 4.32 4.32 6.73
N TRP A 169 3.01 4.17 6.72
CA TRP A 169 2.07 5.14 7.27
C TRP A 169 1.46 4.62 8.57
N ILE A 170 1.99 5.11 9.68
CA ILE A 170 1.43 4.88 11.01
C ILE A 170 0.45 6.02 11.32
N TYR A 171 -0.85 5.70 11.32
CA TYR A 171 -1.92 6.66 11.58
C TYR A 171 -2.31 6.66 13.05
N THR A 172 -2.48 7.82 13.66
CA THR A 172 -2.98 7.92 15.03
C THR A 172 -4.47 7.59 15.05
N GLY A 173 -4.82 6.41 15.54
CA GLY A 173 -6.19 5.92 15.61
C GLY A 173 -6.28 4.59 16.36
N ASP A 174 -7.50 4.10 16.57
CA ASP A 174 -7.83 2.96 17.43
C ASP A 174 -8.68 1.89 16.73
N GLN A 175 -8.69 1.89 15.39
CA GLN A 175 -9.48 0.95 14.61
C GLN A 175 -8.61 -0.16 14.03
N HIS A 176 -9.18 -1.36 13.97
CA HIS A 176 -8.67 -2.46 13.14
C HIS A 176 -9.20 -2.34 11.71
N ALA A 177 -8.88 -1.22 11.07
CA ALA A 177 -9.34 -0.85 9.74
C ALA A 177 -8.44 0.24 9.14
N VAL A 178 -8.58 0.50 7.84
CA VAL A 178 -8.12 1.76 7.25
C VAL A 178 -8.97 2.93 7.75
N HIS A 179 -8.34 4.08 7.98
CA HIS A 179 -9.06 5.30 8.35
C HIS A 179 -9.78 5.93 7.14
N ASP A 180 -9.17 5.80 5.96
CA ASP A 180 -9.71 6.20 4.66
C ASP A 180 -9.12 5.25 3.60
N GLN A 181 -9.98 4.41 3.01
CA GLN A 181 -9.55 3.40 2.04
C GLN A 181 -8.84 4.02 0.83
N LEU A 182 -9.41 5.10 0.26
CA LEU A 182 -8.87 5.70 -0.94
C LEU A 182 -7.53 6.36 -0.66
N ALA A 183 -7.40 7.07 0.46
CA ALA A 183 -6.16 7.72 0.84
C ALA A 183 -5.04 6.70 1.10
N VAL A 184 -5.35 5.61 1.80
CA VAL A 184 -4.36 4.57 2.10
C VAL A 184 -3.92 3.85 0.82
N ASP A 185 -4.85 3.48 -0.06
CA ASP A 185 -4.51 2.83 -1.34
C ASP A 185 -3.67 3.74 -2.24
N GLN A 186 -4.02 5.03 -2.32
CA GLN A 186 -3.22 6.01 -3.06
C GLN A 186 -1.81 6.16 -2.49
N TYR A 187 -1.67 6.20 -1.17
CA TYR A 187 -0.38 6.23 -0.50
C TYR A 187 0.46 5.00 -0.88
N MET A 188 -0.11 3.80 -0.77
CA MET A 188 0.58 2.54 -1.10
C MET A 188 1.07 2.51 -2.54
N LEU A 189 0.18 2.78 -3.49
CA LEU A 189 0.50 2.76 -4.91
C LEU A 189 1.51 3.85 -5.28
N HIS A 190 1.37 5.05 -4.71
CA HIS A 190 2.31 6.14 -4.96
C HIS A 190 3.71 5.79 -4.45
N ALA A 191 3.81 5.27 -3.22
CA ALA A 191 5.09 4.87 -2.63
C ALA A 191 5.77 3.73 -3.41
N ALA A 192 4.98 2.80 -3.96
CA ALA A 192 5.48 1.66 -4.73
C ALA A 192 5.71 1.96 -6.23
N ASN A 193 5.30 3.12 -6.74
CA ASN A 193 5.22 3.40 -8.18
C ASN A 193 6.53 3.14 -8.94
N ALA A 194 7.67 3.54 -8.36
CA ALA A 194 8.99 3.34 -8.97
C ALA A 194 9.33 1.86 -9.20
N LEU A 195 8.77 0.97 -8.37
CA LEU A 195 9.01 -0.47 -8.41
C LEU A 195 7.99 -1.19 -9.29
N LEU A 196 6.72 -0.76 -9.27
CA LEU A 196 5.66 -1.33 -10.09
C LEU A 196 5.93 -1.15 -11.60
N CYS A 197 6.48 0.01 -12.00
CA CYS A 197 6.47 0.41 -13.40
C CYS A 197 7.77 0.11 -14.17
N LYS A 198 8.94 0.04 -13.51
CA LYS A 198 10.29 -0.04 -14.15
C LYS A 198 10.42 0.69 -15.50
N SER A 199 9.85 1.89 -15.59
CA SER A 199 10.19 2.94 -16.55
C SER A 199 10.44 4.19 -15.72
N ILE A 200 11.68 4.34 -15.23
CA ILE A 200 12.21 5.68 -15.05
C ILE A 200 12.54 6.18 -16.46
N THR A 201 11.59 6.87 -17.11
CA THR A 201 11.90 7.73 -18.27
C THR A 201 12.36 9.12 -17.84
N SER A 202 12.33 9.43 -16.55
CA SER A 202 13.22 10.38 -15.89
C SER A 202 13.06 10.26 -14.37
N SER A 203 14.18 10.22 -13.65
CA SER A 203 14.22 10.69 -12.27
C SER A 203 14.58 12.15 -12.42
N ASP A 204 13.58 13.00 -12.64
CA ASP A 204 13.76 14.40 -12.35
C ASP A 204 13.22 14.63 -10.92
N PRO A 205 14.08 14.67 -9.90
CA PRO A 205 13.66 15.17 -8.61
C PRO A 205 13.46 16.67 -8.78
N PHE A 206 12.24 17.10 -9.12
CA PHE A 206 11.86 18.50 -9.01
C PHE A 206 12.71 19.51 -9.81
N SER A 207 13.08 19.25 -11.06
CA SER A 207 13.60 20.30 -11.93
C SER A 207 12.53 20.81 -12.92
N LYS A 208 12.12 22.06 -12.67
CA LYS A 208 11.28 22.95 -13.50
C LYS A 208 9.77 22.69 -13.63
N ILE A 209 9.11 22.22 -12.57
CA ILE A 209 7.78 22.78 -12.28
C ILE A 209 7.85 23.35 -10.87
N GLU A 210 7.92 24.67 -10.76
CA GLU A 210 7.47 25.33 -9.52
C GLU A 210 6.00 24.92 -9.32
N ARG A 211 5.73 23.84 -8.59
CA ARG A 211 4.37 23.56 -8.10
C ARG A 211 4.09 24.53 -6.97
N LYS A 212 3.83 25.78 -7.32
CA LYS A 212 3.08 26.68 -6.45
C LYS A 212 1.65 26.15 -6.43
N SER A 213 1.31 25.35 -5.42
CA SER A 213 -0.07 24.96 -5.18
C SER A 213 -0.80 26.14 -4.56
N TYR A 214 -1.52 26.89 -5.39
CA TYR A 214 -2.32 28.01 -4.91
C TYR A 214 -3.63 27.47 -4.36
N THR A 215 -3.89 27.73 -3.08
CA THR A 215 -5.22 27.59 -2.50
C THR A 215 -5.83 28.98 -2.41
N TRP A 216 -7.01 29.12 -3.00
CA TRP A 216 -7.76 30.36 -2.94
C TRP A 216 -9.19 30.08 -2.47
N VAL A 217 -9.72 31.01 -1.67
CA VAL A 217 -11.03 30.93 -1.02
C VAL A 217 -11.79 32.20 -1.40
N GLY A 218 -12.95 32.08 -2.01
CA GLY A 218 -13.72 33.24 -2.48
C GLY A 218 -14.98 32.85 -3.23
N GLU A 219 -15.93 33.77 -3.31
CA GLU A 219 -17.23 33.54 -3.96
C GLU A 219 -17.15 33.53 -5.49
N ARG A 220 -16.09 34.14 -6.08
CA ARG A 220 -16.03 34.46 -7.52
C ARG A 220 -14.89 33.83 -8.35
N LEU A 221 -15.20 32.89 -9.24
CA LEU A 221 -14.28 32.34 -10.23
C LEU A 221 -14.44 33.04 -11.60
N GLU A 222 -13.70 34.14 -11.77
CA GLU A 222 -13.57 34.85 -13.05
C GLU A 222 -12.40 34.28 -13.88
N ILE A 223 -12.72 33.69 -15.04
CA ILE A 223 -11.77 32.93 -15.88
C ILE A 223 -10.62 33.80 -16.41
N GLN A 224 -10.91 35.01 -16.90
CA GLN A 224 -9.89 35.94 -17.40
C GLN A 224 -8.94 36.42 -16.29
N TRP A 225 -9.50 36.75 -15.12
CA TRP A 225 -8.71 37.23 -13.99
C TRP A 225 -7.76 36.15 -13.47
N ILE A 226 -8.27 34.91 -13.32
CA ILE A 226 -7.44 33.81 -12.85
C ILE A 226 -6.40 33.39 -13.90
N SER A 227 -6.72 33.45 -15.19
CA SER A 227 -5.72 33.22 -16.25
C SER A 227 -4.55 34.19 -16.16
N THR A 228 -4.82 35.44 -15.79
CA THR A 228 -3.79 36.48 -15.61
C THR A 228 -2.89 36.17 -14.41
N ILE A 229 -3.45 35.76 -13.28
CA ILE A 229 -2.69 35.41 -12.06
C ILE A 229 -1.77 34.22 -12.29
N PHE A 230 -2.25 33.23 -13.03
CA PHE A 230 -1.52 31.99 -13.27
C PHE A 230 -0.67 32.04 -14.54
N GLU A 231 -0.62 33.19 -15.21
CA GLU A 231 0.10 33.39 -16.47
C GLU A 231 -0.26 32.29 -17.50
N ASN A 232 -1.55 31.97 -17.61
CA ASN A 232 -2.06 30.93 -18.51
C ASN A 232 -2.62 31.54 -19.80
N THR A 233 -2.17 31.05 -20.94
CA THR A 233 -2.60 31.50 -22.28
C THR A 233 -3.40 30.45 -23.06
N GLY A 234 -3.66 29.28 -22.48
CA GLY A 234 -4.38 28.20 -23.16
C GLY A 234 -5.75 27.91 -22.56
N VAL A 235 -5.94 26.70 -22.03
CA VAL A 235 -7.26 26.19 -21.61
C VAL A 235 -7.30 26.02 -20.10
N ILE A 236 -8.47 26.24 -19.51
CA ILE A 236 -8.76 25.98 -18.10
C ILE A 236 -9.85 24.92 -18.00
N SER A 237 -9.55 23.81 -17.33
CA SER A 237 -10.51 22.78 -16.96
C SER A 237 -10.83 22.86 -15.46
N ILE A 238 -12.10 22.74 -15.11
CA ILE A 238 -12.61 22.73 -13.74
C ILE A 238 -13.06 21.31 -13.40
N PHE A 239 -12.65 20.81 -12.25
CA PHE A 239 -13.01 19.50 -11.74
C PHE A 239 -13.67 19.60 -10.37
N ASN A 240 -14.64 18.74 -10.10
CA ASN A 240 -15.22 18.56 -8.78
C ASN A 240 -14.37 17.62 -7.89
N LEU A 241 -14.80 17.38 -6.65
CA LEU A 241 -14.12 16.48 -5.71
C LEU A 241 -14.06 15.01 -6.16
N THR A 242 -14.94 14.57 -7.07
CA THR A 242 -14.91 13.20 -7.61
C THR A 242 -13.96 13.07 -8.81
N GLY A 243 -13.28 14.16 -9.20
CA GLY A 243 -12.38 14.19 -10.36
C GLY A 243 -13.10 14.30 -11.71
N ALA A 244 -14.40 14.58 -11.73
CA ALA A 244 -15.14 14.78 -12.97
C ALA A 244 -14.93 16.20 -13.49
N GLU A 245 -14.64 16.35 -14.79
CA GLU A 245 -14.57 17.66 -15.45
C GLU A 245 -15.98 18.25 -15.56
N ILE A 246 -16.18 19.42 -14.95
CA ILE A 246 -17.48 20.12 -14.91
C ILE A 246 -17.51 21.36 -15.79
N GLY A 247 -16.37 21.76 -16.36
CA GLY A 247 -16.27 22.87 -17.29
C GLY A 247 -14.88 23.00 -17.90
N LYS A 248 -14.82 23.52 -19.13
CA LYS A 248 -13.60 23.74 -19.88
C LYS A 248 -13.72 25.04 -20.68
N TYR A 249 -12.76 25.94 -20.51
CA TYR A 249 -12.86 27.33 -20.99
C TYR A 249 -11.53 27.80 -21.57
N ALA A 250 -11.56 28.66 -22.58
CA ALA A 250 -10.35 29.34 -23.04
C ALA A 250 -9.94 30.43 -22.03
N SER A 251 -8.63 30.67 -21.87
CA SER A 251 -8.08 31.64 -20.90
C SER A 251 -8.52 33.08 -21.14
N GLU A 252 -8.92 33.40 -22.37
CA GLU A 252 -9.37 34.74 -22.78
C GLU A 252 -10.85 35.00 -22.49
N GLU A 253 -11.61 34.00 -22.01
CA GLU A 253 -13.03 34.14 -21.74
C GLU A 253 -13.30 35.05 -20.53
N VAL A 254 -14.05 36.14 -20.75
CA VAL A 254 -14.57 37.02 -19.70
C VAL A 254 -15.86 36.42 -19.13
N LEU A 255 -15.73 35.31 -18.42
CA LEU A 255 -16.85 34.61 -17.80
C LEU A 255 -16.62 34.42 -16.31
N ASP A 256 -17.66 34.71 -15.53
CA ASP A 256 -17.78 34.28 -14.14
C ASP A 256 -18.59 32.97 -14.11
N GLN A 257 -18.01 31.88 -13.58
CA GLN A 257 -18.70 30.59 -13.46
C GLN A 257 -19.31 30.36 -12.07
N SER A 258 -19.20 31.33 -11.19
CA SER A 258 -19.54 31.16 -9.78
C SER A 258 -20.98 30.75 -9.58
N ASP A 259 -21.92 31.44 -10.22
CA ASP A 259 -23.35 31.18 -10.03
C ASP A 259 -23.79 29.78 -10.50
N LYS A 260 -22.97 29.11 -11.33
CA LYS A 260 -23.24 27.75 -11.82
C LYS A 260 -22.71 26.65 -10.90
N LEU A 261 -21.87 27.02 -9.93
CA LEU A 261 -21.16 26.08 -9.06
C LEU A 261 -21.70 26.19 -7.63
N LEU A 262 -22.05 25.06 -7.04
CA LEU A 262 -22.46 25.01 -5.63
C LEU A 262 -21.26 25.36 -4.72
N PRO A 263 -21.49 25.84 -3.49
CA PRO A 263 -20.43 25.92 -2.49
C PRO A 263 -19.71 24.57 -2.35
N GLY A 264 -18.38 24.59 -2.29
CA GLY A 264 -17.58 23.38 -2.33
C GLY A 264 -16.14 23.60 -2.81
N VAL A 265 -15.41 22.51 -2.91
CA VAL A 265 -14.01 22.51 -3.35
C VAL A 265 -13.93 22.08 -4.81
N TYR A 266 -13.18 22.85 -5.59
CA TYR A 266 -12.95 22.64 -7.00
C TYR A 266 -11.45 22.61 -7.30
N PHE A 267 -11.06 21.82 -8.29
CA PHE A 267 -9.70 21.78 -8.81
C PHE A 267 -9.67 22.40 -10.20
N LEU A 268 -8.68 23.26 -10.42
CA LEU A 268 -8.49 23.95 -11.69
C LEU A 268 -7.20 23.44 -12.32
N SER A 269 -7.27 23.04 -13.58
CA SER A 269 -6.11 22.72 -14.40
C SER A 269 -5.96 23.77 -15.48
N PHE A 270 -4.79 24.39 -15.54
CA PHE A 270 -4.41 25.38 -16.53
C PHE A 270 -3.42 24.72 -17.49
N GLU A 271 -3.75 24.67 -18.76
CA GLU A 271 -2.90 24.12 -19.81
C GLU A 271 -2.48 25.25 -20.75
N GLY A 272 -1.20 25.61 -20.70
CA GLY A 272 -0.60 26.63 -21.55
C GLY A 272 -0.46 26.16 -23.00
N THR A 273 -0.32 27.10 -23.93
CA THR A 273 -0.10 26.81 -25.36
C THR A 273 1.25 26.15 -25.65
N ASP A 274 2.19 26.26 -24.71
CA ASP A 274 3.50 25.61 -24.69
C ASP A 274 3.48 24.18 -24.09
N GLY A 275 2.31 23.72 -23.65
CA GLY A 275 2.13 22.41 -23.01
C GLY A 275 2.43 22.41 -21.51
N GLU A 276 2.74 23.56 -20.88
CA GLU A 276 2.86 23.63 -19.43
C GLU A 276 1.50 23.40 -18.76
N ARG A 277 1.50 22.67 -17.64
CA ARG A 277 0.30 22.42 -16.84
C ARG A 277 0.47 22.92 -15.41
N LYS A 278 -0.43 23.79 -14.97
CA LYS A 278 -0.51 24.31 -13.59
C LYS A 278 -1.82 23.85 -12.93
N LEU A 279 -1.79 23.67 -11.61
CA LEU A 279 -2.95 23.22 -10.84
C LEU A 279 -3.26 24.19 -9.70
N ALA A 280 -4.54 24.46 -9.46
CA ALA A 280 -5.00 25.24 -8.31
C ALA A 280 -6.19 24.57 -7.62
N ARG A 281 -6.36 24.88 -6.34
CA ARG A 281 -7.53 24.50 -5.55
C ARG A 281 -8.33 25.76 -5.23
N TRP A 282 -9.60 25.76 -5.60
CA TRP A 282 -10.54 26.82 -5.25
C TRP A 282 -11.60 26.30 -4.27
N ILE A 283 -11.87 27.07 -3.22
CA ILE A 283 -12.96 26.81 -2.27
C ILE A 283 -14.00 27.92 -2.43
N LYS A 284 -15.17 27.56 -2.94
CA LYS A 284 -16.36 28.42 -2.95
C LYS A 284 -17.11 28.25 -1.63
N PHE A 285 -17.32 29.35 -0.91
CA PHE A 285 -18.21 29.40 0.25
C PHE A 285 -19.55 30.04 -0.11
#